data_AF-A0AAF0DXH4-F1
#
_entry.id   AF-A0AAF0DXH4-F1
#
_cell.length_a   1.000
_cell.length_b   1.000
_cell.length_c   1.000
_cell.angle_alpha   90.00
_cell.angle_beta   90.00
_cell.angle_gamma   90.00
#
_symmetry.space_group_name_H-M   'P 1'
#
loop_
_entity.id
_entity.type
_entity.pdbx_description
1 polymer ?
#
loop_
_entity_poly.entity_id
_entity_poly.type
_entity_poly.pdbx_seq_one_letter_code
_entity_poly.pdbx_strand_id
1 'polypeptide(L)'
;MDRAPATPPSRLAAEFPSVAQLPRDELHELMHEPDDVHARSDQEAHLAALVHSLPDVRSLYDEHQQLLEEVERAAARNSELRPALENVREQTRAAHEQARMAEAAWPAIEAEMSEAYKRFSPPALQARLQLAMNQVHDESETLANAYVEGLPVAGASMDPVDVRCLRLTQDTTFVRQYRALRTLYHRRALLLDQCARQRVQWHT
;
A
#
# COMPACT_ATOMS: atom_id res chain seq x y z
N MET A 1 -72.82 32.83 51.81
CA MET A 1 -72.85 32.19 50.49
C MET A 1 -73.05 33.29 49.48
N ASP A 2 -72.04 33.64 48.71
CA ASP A 2 -72.23 34.43 47.50
C ASP A 2 -71.20 33.98 46.47
N ARG A 3 -71.66 33.16 45.53
CA ARG A 3 -70.85 32.53 44.48
C ARG A 3 -71.02 33.41 43.25
N ALA A 4 -70.03 34.26 43.00
CA ALA A 4 -69.99 35.09 41.79
C ALA A 4 -70.09 34.19 40.53
N PRO A 5 -70.82 34.61 39.49
CA PRO A 5 -71.04 33.79 38.31
C PRO A 5 -69.72 33.59 37.55
N ALA A 6 -69.41 32.34 37.21
CA ALA A 6 -68.29 31.99 36.35
C ALA A 6 -68.48 32.65 34.98
N THR A 7 -67.68 33.66 34.69
CA THR A 7 -67.53 34.20 33.34
C THR A 7 -67.06 33.08 32.41
N PRO A 8 -67.59 32.99 31.18
CA PRO A 8 -67.12 31.99 30.22
C PRO A 8 -65.61 32.23 30.00
N PRO A 9 -64.80 31.16 29.86
CA PRO A 9 -63.38 31.34 29.57
C PRO A 9 -63.28 32.17 28.29
N SER A 10 -62.68 33.35 28.41
CA SER A 10 -62.40 34.16 27.23
C SER A 10 -61.50 33.34 26.31
N ARG A 11 -61.63 33.52 24.99
CA ARG A 11 -60.77 32.82 24.02
C ARG A 11 -59.28 33.03 24.33
N LEU A 12 -58.93 34.20 24.86
CA LEU A 12 -57.60 34.54 25.33
C LEU A 12 -57.18 33.73 26.57
N ALA A 13 -58.08 33.44 27.51
CA ALA A 13 -57.82 32.53 28.62
C ALA A 13 -57.68 31.06 28.21
N ALA A 14 -58.27 30.66 27.09
CA ALA A 14 -58.15 29.31 26.54
C ALA A 14 -56.85 29.12 25.73
N GLU A 15 -56.46 30.10 24.91
CA GLU A 15 -55.31 30.01 24.01
C GLU A 15 -54.02 30.54 24.67
N PHE A 16 -54.11 31.52 25.58
CA PHE A 16 -52.96 32.20 26.20
C PHE A 16 -53.19 32.42 27.71
N PRO A 17 -53.23 31.34 28.51
CA PRO A 17 -53.60 31.40 29.92
C PRO A 17 -52.68 32.29 30.76
N SER A 18 -51.41 32.41 30.38
CA SER A 18 -50.40 33.25 31.04
C SER A 18 -50.65 34.75 30.80
N VAL A 19 -51.09 35.11 29.58
CA VAL A 19 -51.40 36.50 29.19
C VAL A 19 -52.77 36.91 29.73
N ALA A 20 -53.70 35.96 29.87
CA ALA A 20 -55.03 36.19 30.41
C ALA A 20 -55.06 36.56 31.90
N GLN A 21 -53.98 36.29 32.63
CA GLN A 21 -53.84 36.59 34.06
C GLN A 21 -53.38 38.04 34.32
N LEU A 22 -52.92 38.75 33.29
CA LEU A 22 -52.54 40.15 33.46
C LEU A 22 -53.76 41.06 33.70
N PRO A 23 -53.62 42.08 34.57
CA PRO A 23 -54.67 43.06 34.78
C PRO A 23 -54.95 43.81 33.47
N ARG A 24 -56.23 44.19 33.32
CA ARG A 24 -56.73 44.84 32.10
C ARG A 24 -56.01 46.17 31.79
N ASP A 25 -55.55 46.87 32.82
CA ASP A 25 -54.85 48.13 32.68
C ASP A 25 -53.47 47.93 32.06
N GLU A 26 -52.74 46.88 32.45
CA GLU A 26 -51.46 46.50 31.83
C GLU A 26 -51.65 46.05 30.38
N LEU A 27 -52.71 45.29 30.06
CA LEU A 27 -53.02 44.93 28.67
C LEU A 27 -53.35 46.16 27.80
N HIS A 28 -53.99 47.17 28.39
CA HIS A 28 -54.30 48.42 27.70
C HIS A 28 -53.04 49.27 27.48
N GLU A 29 -52.12 49.27 28.43
CA GLU A 29 -50.80 49.89 28.33
C GLU A 29 -49.93 49.22 27.26
N LEU A 30 -49.95 47.88 27.16
CA LEU A 30 -49.30 47.14 26.08
C LEU A 30 -49.88 47.42 24.68
N MET A 31 -51.18 47.72 24.60
CA MET A 31 -51.88 47.99 23.33
C MET A 31 -51.80 49.44 22.86
N HIS A 32 -51.51 50.39 23.74
CA HIS A 32 -51.46 51.79 23.38
C HIS A 32 -50.11 52.09 22.73
N GLU A 33 -50.07 52.48 21.45
CA GLU A 33 -48.85 52.91 20.79
C GLU A 33 -48.51 54.34 21.27
N PRO A 34 -47.40 54.56 22.00
CA PRO A 34 -47.09 55.87 22.52
C PRO A 34 -46.49 56.75 21.41
N ASP A 35 -46.89 58.02 21.37
CA ASP A 35 -46.43 58.99 20.35
C ASP A 35 -44.95 59.40 20.55
N ASP A 36 -44.40 59.16 21.74
CA ASP A 36 -43.05 59.56 22.13
C ASP A 36 -42.03 58.43 21.92
N VAL A 37 -40.89 58.74 21.29
CA VAL A 37 -39.87 57.75 20.90
C VAL A 37 -39.28 57.01 22.11
N HIS A 38 -39.13 57.69 23.24
CA HIS A 38 -38.64 57.10 24.48
C HIS A 38 -39.67 56.16 25.12
N ALA A 39 -40.94 56.59 25.17
CA ALA A 39 -42.04 55.77 25.69
C ALA A 39 -42.25 54.52 24.83
N ARG A 40 -42.02 54.59 23.52
CA ARG A 40 -42.03 53.41 22.63
C ARG A 40 -40.94 52.41 22.97
N SER A 41 -39.71 52.89 23.19
CA SER A 41 -38.59 52.03 23.55
C SER A 41 -38.81 51.32 24.89
N ASP A 42 -39.39 52.01 25.86
CA ASP A 42 -39.68 51.44 27.19
C ASP A 42 -40.80 50.39 27.11
N GLN A 43 -41.80 50.61 26.26
CA GLN A 43 -42.87 49.64 26.01
C GLN A 43 -42.39 48.43 25.21
N GLU A 44 -41.52 48.61 24.22
CA GLU A 44 -40.85 47.50 23.51
C GLU A 44 -40.00 46.66 24.47
N ALA A 45 -39.29 47.29 25.42
CA ALA A 45 -38.55 46.59 26.46
C ALA A 45 -39.47 45.83 27.44
N HIS A 46 -40.62 46.43 27.81
CA HIS A 46 -41.62 45.79 28.66
C HIS A 46 -42.28 44.58 27.97
N LEU A 47 -42.64 44.72 26.69
CA LEU A 47 -43.13 43.63 25.84
C LEU A 47 -42.11 42.51 25.72
N ALA A 48 -40.85 42.84 25.46
CA ALA A 48 -39.78 41.85 25.41
C ALA A 48 -39.65 41.10 26.75
N ALA A 49 -39.63 41.83 27.87
CA ALA A 49 -39.56 41.21 29.21
C ALA A 49 -40.76 40.28 29.48
N LEU A 50 -41.96 40.69 29.09
CA LEU A 50 -43.18 39.87 29.23
C LEU A 50 -43.10 38.60 28.37
N VAL A 51 -42.67 38.72 27.12
CA VAL A 51 -42.48 37.57 26.21
C VAL A 51 -41.42 36.62 26.76
N HIS A 52 -40.29 37.13 27.26
CA HIS A 52 -39.25 36.31 27.90
C HIS A 52 -39.69 35.71 29.25
N SER A 53 -40.76 36.22 29.87
CA SER A 53 -41.32 35.65 31.09
C SER A 53 -42.27 34.49 30.84
N LEU A 54 -42.78 34.33 29.61
CA LEU A 54 -43.72 33.26 29.24
C LEU A 54 -43.05 31.89 29.37
N PRO A 55 -43.73 30.90 29.96
CA PRO A 55 -43.14 29.59 30.27
C PRO A 55 -42.66 28.86 29.00
N ASP A 56 -43.45 28.89 27.93
CA ASP A 56 -43.11 28.23 26.66
C ASP A 56 -41.89 28.88 25.98
N VAL A 57 -41.76 30.20 26.11
CA VAL A 57 -40.62 30.94 25.56
C VAL A 57 -39.36 30.64 26.37
N ARG A 58 -39.47 30.57 27.70
CA ARG A 58 -38.36 30.18 28.58
C ARG A 58 -37.90 28.76 28.31
N SER A 59 -38.83 27.80 28.15
CA SER A 59 -38.45 26.43 27.81
C SER A 59 -37.73 26.35 26.46
N LEU A 60 -38.16 27.13 25.47
CA LEU A 60 -37.46 27.23 24.18
C LEU A 60 -36.06 27.82 24.32
N TYR A 61 -35.87 28.84 25.17
CA TYR A 61 -34.54 29.38 25.47
C TYR A 61 -33.63 28.38 26.19
N ASP A 62 -34.19 27.64 27.15
CA ASP A 62 -33.45 26.61 27.89
C ASP A 62 -33.03 25.47 26.94
N GLU A 63 -33.94 25.00 26.07
CA GLU A 63 -33.64 24.02 25.03
C GLU A 63 -32.58 24.54 24.05
N HIS A 64 -32.70 25.79 23.62
CA HIS A 64 -31.72 26.42 22.73
C HIS A 64 -30.33 26.48 23.38
N GLN A 65 -30.25 26.86 24.65
CA GLN A 65 -28.99 26.91 25.38
C GLN A 65 -28.38 25.51 25.52
N GLN A 66 -29.18 24.50 25.85
CA GLN A 66 -28.71 23.11 25.92
C GLN A 66 -28.13 22.64 24.58
N LEU A 67 -28.80 22.95 23.47
CA LEU A 67 -28.31 22.61 22.13
C LEU A 67 -26.99 23.32 21.80
N LEU A 68 -26.84 24.60 22.17
CA LEU A 68 -25.58 25.33 22.00
C LEU A 68 -24.45 24.66 22.78
N GLU A 69 -24.69 24.33 24.06
CA GLU A 69 -23.70 23.65 24.90
C GLU A 69 -23.32 22.27 24.34
N GLU A 70 -24.27 21.54 23.74
CA GLU A 70 -24.01 20.26 23.08
C GLU A 70 -23.16 20.42 21.82
N VAL A 71 -23.46 21.42 20.99
CA VAL A 71 -22.70 21.75 19.79
C VAL A 71 -21.28 22.18 20.15
N GLU A 72 -21.12 23.03 21.17
CA GLU A 72 -19.82 23.46 21.66
C GLU A 72 -19.00 22.29 22.20
N ARG A 73 -19.62 21.41 23.00
CA ARG A 73 -18.97 20.18 23.48
C ARG A 73 -18.57 19.25 22.33
N ALA A 74 -19.42 19.11 21.30
CA ALA A 74 -19.10 18.32 20.12
C ALA A 74 -17.95 18.95 19.31
N ALA A 75 -17.93 20.27 19.16
CA ALA A 75 -16.88 21.01 18.49
C ALA A 75 -15.54 20.88 19.23
N ALA A 76 -15.54 20.96 20.56
CA ALA A 76 -14.36 20.76 21.40
C ALA A 76 -13.80 19.34 21.26
N ARG A 77 -14.64 18.31 21.31
CA ARG A 77 -14.20 16.92 21.08
C ARG A 77 -13.60 16.74 19.67
N ASN A 78 -14.22 17.36 18.67
CA ASN A 78 -13.73 17.30 17.30
C ASN A 78 -12.37 18.02 17.14
N SER A 79 -12.17 19.15 17.80
CA SER A 79 -10.89 19.88 17.75
C SER A 79 -9.77 19.14 18.47
N GLU A 80 -10.07 18.47 19.59
CA GLU A 80 -9.12 17.63 20.32
C GLU A 80 -8.68 16.40 19.53
N LEU A 81 -9.60 15.75 18.80
CA LEU A 81 -9.30 14.54 18.03
C LEU A 81 -8.61 14.82 16.69
N ARG A 82 -8.80 16.03 16.15
CA ARG A 82 -8.25 16.47 14.87
C ARG A 82 -6.73 16.22 14.70
N PRO A 83 -5.83 16.59 15.64
CA PRO A 83 -4.40 16.38 15.46
C PRO A 83 -4.02 14.89 15.37
N ALA A 84 -4.67 14.02 16.15
CA ALA A 84 -4.41 12.58 16.09
C ALA A 84 -4.86 12.00 14.73
N LEU A 85 -6.01 12.43 14.22
CA LEU A 85 -6.52 12.02 12.90
C LEU A 85 -5.65 12.55 11.75
N GLU A 86 -5.18 13.80 11.84
CA GLU A 86 -4.26 14.38 10.85
C GLU A 86 -2.93 13.63 10.83
N ASN A 87 -2.37 13.30 11.99
CA ASN A 87 -1.16 12.48 12.08
C ASN A 87 -1.35 11.09 11.44
N VAL A 88 -2.44 10.38 11.76
CA VAL A 88 -2.72 9.07 11.14
C VAL A 88 -2.90 9.18 9.62
N ARG A 89 -3.54 10.26 9.14
CA ARG A 89 -3.66 10.53 7.70
C ARG A 89 -2.31 10.75 7.04
N GLU A 90 -1.42 11.52 7.66
CA GLU A 90 -0.07 11.75 7.16
C GLU A 90 0.75 10.46 7.13
N GLN A 91 0.70 9.66 8.19
CA GLN A 91 1.37 8.35 8.23
C GLN A 91 0.86 7.42 7.14
N THR A 92 -0.47 7.35 6.97
CA THR A 92 -1.09 6.50 5.95
C THR A 92 -0.71 6.97 4.55
N ARG A 93 -0.69 8.29 4.32
CA ARG A 93 -0.27 8.88 3.06
C ARG A 93 1.20 8.57 2.76
N ALA A 94 2.09 8.75 3.73
CA ALA A 94 3.51 8.45 3.57
C ALA A 94 3.75 6.96 3.29
N ALA A 95 3.08 6.06 4.02
CA ALA A 95 3.16 4.63 3.77
C ALA A 95 2.61 4.25 2.39
N HIS A 96 1.52 4.90 1.94
CA HIS A 96 0.98 4.68 0.61
C HIS A 96 1.92 5.16 -0.50
N GLU A 97 2.53 6.34 -0.34
CA GLU A 97 3.52 6.87 -1.27
C GLU A 97 4.74 5.95 -1.36
N GLN A 98 5.24 5.45 -0.23
CA GLN A 98 6.32 4.45 -0.20
C GLN A 98 5.95 3.16 -0.91
N ALA A 99 4.75 2.63 -0.67
CA ALA A 99 4.26 1.43 -1.35
C ALA A 99 4.15 1.64 -2.86
N ARG A 100 3.68 2.81 -3.30
CA ARG A 100 3.61 3.18 -4.73
C ARG A 100 4.98 3.30 -5.37
N MET A 101 5.96 3.87 -4.67
CA MET A 101 7.34 3.93 -5.15
C MET A 101 7.94 2.53 -5.28
N ALA A 102 7.70 1.65 -4.30
CA ALA A 102 8.16 0.26 -4.36
C ALA A 102 7.47 -0.52 -5.50
N GLU A 103 6.17 -0.34 -5.71
CA GLU A 103 5.42 -0.91 -6.83
C GLU A 103 5.98 -0.43 -8.18
N ALA A 104 6.34 0.85 -8.29
CA ALA A 104 6.95 1.40 -9.51
C ALA A 104 8.36 0.87 -9.77
N ALA A 105 9.13 0.58 -8.70
CA ALA A 105 10.48 0.00 -8.81
C ALA A 105 10.48 -1.52 -9.04
N TRP A 106 9.40 -2.21 -8.66
CA TRP A 106 9.24 -3.66 -8.80
C TRP A 106 9.58 -4.23 -10.18
N PRO A 107 9.04 -3.71 -11.31
CA PRO A 107 9.30 -4.29 -12.63
C PRO A 107 10.78 -4.23 -13.03
N ALA A 108 11.52 -3.22 -12.59
CA ALA A 108 12.95 -3.13 -12.87
C ALA A 108 13.73 -4.21 -12.11
N ILE A 109 13.44 -4.39 -10.83
CA ILE A 109 14.04 -5.44 -9.99
C ILE A 109 13.68 -6.83 -10.53
N GLU A 110 12.42 -7.04 -10.91
CA GLU A 110 11.96 -8.30 -11.50
C GLU A 110 12.65 -8.59 -12.83
N ALA A 111 12.87 -7.56 -13.68
CA ALA A 111 13.62 -7.70 -14.91
C ALA A 111 15.07 -8.11 -14.64
N GLU A 112 15.76 -7.45 -13.72
CA GLU A 112 17.14 -7.79 -13.30
C GLU A 112 17.23 -9.20 -12.73
N MET A 113 16.31 -9.58 -11.85
CA MET A 113 16.22 -10.93 -11.30
C MET A 113 15.99 -11.95 -12.43
N SER A 114 15.04 -11.69 -13.33
CA SER A 114 14.76 -12.58 -14.46
C SER A 114 15.99 -12.77 -15.34
N GLU A 115 16.78 -11.71 -15.56
CA GLU A 115 18.01 -11.78 -16.35
C GLU A 115 19.09 -12.61 -15.65
N ALA A 116 19.25 -12.43 -14.34
CA ALA A 116 20.16 -13.24 -13.55
C ALA A 116 19.75 -14.73 -13.60
N TYR A 117 18.46 -15.03 -13.45
CA TYR A 117 17.93 -16.40 -13.49
C TYR A 117 17.96 -17.04 -14.88
N LYS A 118 17.85 -16.27 -15.98
CA LYS A 118 17.91 -16.82 -17.36
C LYS A 118 19.14 -17.71 -17.58
N ARG A 119 20.28 -17.37 -16.99
CA ARG A 119 21.55 -18.12 -17.11
C ARG A 119 21.52 -19.48 -16.39
N PHE A 120 20.69 -19.60 -15.38
CA PHE A 120 20.49 -20.82 -14.59
C PHE A 120 19.22 -21.57 -14.99
N SER A 121 18.48 -21.06 -15.98
CA SER A 121 17.33 -21.76 -16.52
C SER A 121 17.76 -23.14 -17.06
N PRO A 122 16.94 -24.20 -16.89
CA PRO A 122 17.22 -25.52 -17.43
C PRO A 122 17.65 -25.52 -18.92
N PRO A 123 17.00 -24.79 -19.84
CA PRO A 123 17.44 -24.74 -21.23
C PRO A 123 18.81 -24.06 -21.40
N ALA A 124 19.12 -23.00 -20.63
CA ALA A 124 20.44 -22.36 -20.69
C ALA A 124 21.55 -23.28 -20.17
N LEU A 125 21.30 -24.04 -19.09
CA LEU A 125 22.23 -25.04 -18.58
C LEU A 125 22.43 -26.19 -19.58
N GLN A 126 21.36 -26.64 -20.25
CA GLN A 126 21.44 -27.65 -21.30
C GLN A 126 22.26 -27.17 -22.50
N ALA A 127 22.04 -25.93 -22.98
CA ALA A 127 22.81 -25.34 -24.07
C ALA A 127 24.30 -25.20 -23.71
N ARG A 128 24.61 -24.79 -22.47
CA ARG A 128 26.00 -24.74 -21.98
C ARG A 128 26.64 -26.12 -21.93
N LEU A 129 25.89 -27.15 -21.52
CA LEU A 129 26.36 -28.53 -21.52
C LEU A 129 26.63 -29.04 -22.95
N GLN A 130 25.76 -28.72 -23.91
CA GLN A 130 25.95 -29.03 -25.33
C GLN A 130 27.20 -28.36 -25.90
N LEU A 131 27.38 -27.06 -25.64
CA LEU A 131 28.56 -26.34 -26.09
C LEU A 131 29.85 -26.96 -25.51
N ALA A 132 29.85 -27.25 -24.21
CA ALA A 132 30.99 -27.88 -23.55
C ALA A 132 31.25 -29.31 -24.06
N MET A 133 30.21 -30.05 -24.47
CA MET A 133 30.36 -31.36 -25.10
C MET A 133 31.03 -31.22 -26.47
N ASN A 134 30.57 -30.28 -27.31
CA ASN A 134 31.12 -30.03 -28.64
C ASN A 134 32.58 -29.56 -28.55
N GLN A 135 32.92 -28.67 -27.62
CA GLN A 135 34.30 -28.23 -27.39
C GLN A 135 35.25 -29.40 -27.13
N VAL A 136 34.84 -30.36 -26.29
CA VAL A 136 35.67 -31.55 -26.00
C VAL A 136 35.76 -32.47 -27.21
N HIS A 137 34.69 -32.55 -28.01
CA HIS A 137 34.73 -33.28 -29.26
C HIS A 137 35.78 -32.67 -30.19
N ASP A 138 35.72 -31.36 -30.43
CA ASP A 138 36.66 -30.63 -31.27
C ASP A 138 38.11 -30.74 -30.74
N GLU A 139 38.32 -30.64 -29.41
CA GLU A 139 39.61 -30.87 -28.76
C GLU A 139 40.13 -32.30 -29.02
N SER A 140 39.26 -33.31 -28.98
CA SER A 140 39.65 -34.69 -29.26
C SER A 140 39.99 -34.92 -30.73
N GLU A 141 39.26 -34.29 -31.66
CA GLU A 141 39.52 -34.37 -33.10
C GLU A 141 40.81 -33.62 -33.46
N THR A 142 41.03 -32.43 -32.91
CA THR A 142 42.28 -31.67 -33.12
C THR A 142 43.49 -32.41 -32.59
N LEU A 143 43.37 -33.06 -31.42
CA LEU A 143 44.43 -33.91 -30.87
C LEU A 143 44.68 -35.13 -31.76
N ALA A 144 43.63 -35.79 -32.26
CA ALA A 144 43.74 -36.91 -33.19
C ALA A 144 44.43 -36.50 -34.51
N ASN A 145 44.02 -35.38 -35.09
CA ASN A 145 44.61 -34.84 -36.32
C ASN A 145 46.08 -34.49 -36.11
N ALA A 146 46.43 -33.82 -35.01
CA ALA A 146 47.81 -33.50 -34.67
C ALA A 146 48.69 -34.75 -34.53
N TYR A 147 48.16 -35.83 -33.95
CA TYR A 147 48.88 -37.10 -33.85
C TYR A 147 49.08 -37.76 -35.23
N VAL A 148 48.07 -37.75 -36.10
CA VAL A 148 48.17 -38.29 -37.47
C VAL A 148 49.18 -37.51 -38.32
N GLU A 149 49.22 -36.18 -38.15
CA GLU A 149 50.15 -35.27 -38.83
C GLU A 149 51.57 -35.31 -38.23
N GLY A 150 51.78 -36.02 -37.11
CA GLY A 150 53.08 -36.14 -36.45
C GLY A 150 53.52 -34.85 -35.73
N LEU A 151 52.58 -33.94 -35.44
CA LEU A 151 52.83 -32.74 -34.65
C LEU A 151 53.07 -33.11 -33.18
N PRO A 152 53.95 -32.37 -32.47
CA PRO A 152 54.21 -32.64 -31.06
C PRO A 152 52.94 -32.40 -30.24
N VAL A 153 52.46 -33.46 -29.59
CA VAL A 153 51.36 -33.39 -28.62
C VAL A 153 51.80 -32.52 -27.44
N ALA A 154 51.00 -31.51 -27.09
CA ALA A 154 51.32 -30.57 -26.01
C ALA A 154 51.62 -31.32 -24.69
N GLY A 155 52.85 -31.16 -24.19
CA GLY A 155 53.33 -31.79 -22.95
C GLY A 155 54.47 -32.82 -23.11
N ALA A 156 54.90 -33.14 -24.34
CA ALA A 156 56.11 -33.92 -24.56
C ALA A 156 57.36 -33.00 -24.48
N SER A 157 58.17 -33.14 -23.43
CA SER A 157 59.50 -32.51 -23.32
C SER A 157 60.37 -32.94 -24.50
N MET A 158 60.91 -31.98 -25.23
CA MET A 158 61.85 -32.19 -26.35
C MET A 158 63.27 -32.35 -25.80
N ASP A 159 63.60 -33.52 -25.25
CA ASP A 159 64.99 -33.90 -24.98
C ASP A 159 65.51 -34.81 -26.12
N PRO A 160 66.58 -34.42 -26.84
CA PRO A 160 66.91 -34.98 -28.16
C PRO A 160 67.91 -36.15 -28.08
N VAL A 161 67.55 -37.26 -27.41
CA VAL A 161 68.51 -38.39 -27.27
C VAL A 161 68.01 -39.75 -27.78
N ASP A 162 66.71 -39.98 -28.01
CA ASP A 162 66.26 -41.23 -28.65
C ASP A 162 64.95 -41.09 -29.43
N VAL A 163 65.05 -41.00 -30.76
CA VAL A 163 63.89 -40.81 -31.67
C VAL A 163 62.85 -41.94 -31.55
N ARG A 164 63.28 -43.15 -31.18
CA ARG A 164 62.38 -44.30 -30.94
C ARG A 164 61.69 -44.25 -29.57
N CYS A 165 62.39 -43.89 -28.50
CA CYS A 165 61.76 -43.69 -27.19
C CYS A 165 60.83 -42.48 -27.20
N LEU A 166 61.19 -41.41 -27.92
CA LEU A 166 60.36 -40.22 -28.08
C LEU A 166 59.00 -40.56 -28.70
N ARG A 167 58.98 -41.37 -29.78
CA ARG A 167 57.73 -41.84 -30.39
C ARG A 167 56.89 -42.70 -29.45
N LEU A 168 57.49 -43.68 -28.76
CA LEU A 168 56.76 -44.50 -27.79
C LEU A 168 56.18 -43.66 -26.63
N THR A 169 56.91 -42.64 -26.18
CA THR A 169 56.39 -41.70 -25.17
C THR A 169 55.27 -40.82 -25.73
N GLN A 170 55.36 -40.36 -26.98
CA GLN A 170 54.30 -39.60 -27.66
C GLN A 170 53.04 -40.47 -27.88
N ASP A 171 53.20 -41.75 -28.23
CA ASP A 171 52.08 -42.68 -28.43
C ASP A 171 51.34 -42.93 -27.11
N THR A 172 52.09 -43.15 -26.02
CA THR A 172 51.48 -43.39 -24.71
C THR A 172 50.82 -42.14 -24.11
N THR A 173 51.38 -40.95 -24.34
CA THR A 173 50.77 -39.68 -23.90
C THR A 173 49.53 -39.34 -24.74
N PHE A 174 49.59 -39.53 -26.06
CA PHE A 174 48.45 -39.41 -26.97
C PHE A 174 47.29 -40.30 -26.51
N VAL A 175 47.53 -41.61 -26.36
CA VAL A 175 46.49 -42.56 -25.97
C VAL A 175 45.87 -42.17 -24.63
N ARG A 176 46.67 -41.76 -23.65
CA ARG A 176 46.17 -41.31 -22.34
C ARG A 176 45.27 -40.07 -22.45
N GLN A 177 45.74 -39.03 -23.14
CA GLN A 177 45.01 -37.76 -23.29
C GLN A 177 43.72 -37.95 -24.11
N TYR A 178 43.80 -38.67 -25.23
CA TYR A 178 42.65 -38.94 -26.08
C TYR A 178 41.58 -39.75 -25.36
N ARG A 179 41.97 -40.78 -24.58
CA ARG A 179 41.02 -41.55 -23.76
C ARG A 179 40.33 -40.67 -22.72
N ALA A 180 41.09 -39.79 -22.05
CA ALA A 180 40.53 -38.88 -21.05
C ALA A 180 39.48 -37.94 -21.66
N LEU A 181 39.80 -37.32 -22.82
CA LEU A 181 38.86 -36.46 -23.55
C LEU A 181 37.60 -37.21 -23.98
N ARG A 182 37.75 -38.41 -24.56
CA ARG A 182 36.59 -39.22 -24.98
C ARG A 182 35.72 -39.71 -23.83
N THR A 183 36.33 -40.12 -22.70
CA THR A 183 35.56 -40.46 -21.50
C THR A 183 34.75 -39.26 -21.00
N LEU A 184 35.35 -38.07 -21.01
CA LEU A 184 34.69 -36.83 -20.60
C LEU A 184 33.57 -36.45 -21.58
N TYR A 185 33.79 -36.58 -22.89
CA TYR A 185 32.77 -36.40 -23.93
C TYR A 185 31.56 -37.32 -23.69
N HIS A 186 31.78 -38.63 -23.55
CA HIS A 186 30.70 -39.60 -23.34
C HIS A 186 29.95 -39.35 -22.04
N ARG A 187 30.66 -38.93 -20.97
CA ARG A 187 30.02 -38.52 -19.72
C ARG A 187 29.09 -37.33 -19.93
N ARG A 188 29.53 -36.29 -20.65
CA ARG A 188 28.70 -35.11 -20.96
C ARG A 188 27.52 -35.46 -21.87
N ALA A 189 27.71 -36.33 -22.85
CA ALA A 189 26.65 -36.81 -23.74
C ALA A 189 25.57 -37.59 -22.97
N LEU A 190 25.95 -38.47 -22.04
CA LEU A 190 25.01 -39.20 -21.19
C LEU A 190 24.22 -38.25 -20.28
N LEU A 191 24.88 -37.25 -19.70
CA LEU A 191 24.21 -36.22 -18.90
C LEU A 191 23.23 -35.40 -19.75
N LEU A 192 23.61 -35.07 -20.98
CA LEU A 192 22.73 -34.34 -21.90
C LEU A 192 21.48 -35.15 -22.26
N ASP A 193 21.62 -36.44 -22.55
CA ASP A 193 20.50 -37.35 -22.79
C ASP A 193 19.58 -37.48 -21.56
N GLN A 194 20.16 -37.50 -20.37
CA GLN A 194 19.39 -37.52 -19.11
C GLN A 194 18.62 -36.22 -18.89
N CYS A 195 19.23 -35.06 -19.18
CA CYS A 195 18.58 -33.75 -19.16
C CYS A 195 17.42 -33.70 -20.17
N ALA A 196 17.63 -34.17 -21.40
CA ALA A 196 16.61 -34.19 -22.45
C ALA A 196 15.40 -35.09 -22.10
N ARG A 197 15.63 -36.17 -21.34
CA ARG A 197 14.58 -37.08 -20.85
C ARG A 197 13.92 -36.61 -19.55
N GLN A 198 14.17 -35.38 -19.10
CA GLN A 198 13.66 -34.81 -17.83
C GLN A 198 13.98 -35.63 -16.57
N ARG A 199 15.03 -36.47 -16.61
CA ARG A 199 15.43 -37.29 -15.46
C ARG A 199 16.31 -36.55 -14.46
N VAL A 200 16.68 -35.31 -14.76
CA VAL A 200 17.46 -34.43 -13.90
C VAL A 200 16.49 -33.48 -13.20
N GLN A 201 16.32 -33.68 -11.89
CA GLN A 201 15.63 -32.72 -11.03
C GLN A 201 16.61 -31.60 -10.69
N TRP A 202 16.38 -30.42 -11.24
CA TRP A 202 17.11 -29.22 -10.84
C TRP A 202 16.50 -28.75 -9.53
N HIS A 203 17.19 -28.97 -8.42
CA HIS A 203 16.82 -28.32 -7.16
C HIS A 203 17.20 -26.85 -7.25
N THR A 204 16.19 -26.00 -7.37
CA THR A 204 16.29 -24.54 -7.26
C THR A 204 16.47 -24.12 -5.81
#